data_AF-A0A800FZ96-F1
#
_entry.id   AF-A0A800FZ96-F1
#
_cell.length_a   1.000
_cell.length_b   1.000
_cell.length_c   1.000
_cell.angle_alpha   90.00
_cell.angle_beta   90.00
_cell.angle_gamma   90.00
#
_symmetry.space_group_name_H-M   'P 1'
#
loop_
_entity.id
_entity.type
_entity.pdbx_description
1 polymer ?
#
loop_
_entity_poly.entity_id
_entity_poly.type
_entity_poly.pdbx_seq_one_letter_code
_entity_poly.pdbx_strand_id
1 'polypeptide(L)'
;MNPNPGTRRFQRLTRAEYEKSVLQLFDLEIDASRWLPEDTFLGNFNNLSAAQSLSTTLLESYLRAAAEVSRIALGNPEALSASSKYTNPIHVSQHSWDHLEGTPFGTRGGMVVRHDFPTDGEYVISIETLFGKGLPGQDLDISIDGRGVAQLVLEHNGNRTVQIQTKPILVSAGQHEIAAAFVKRIEGPYEDRLSPFNWSFVGGEDAQQWANYGITALPHLADLMITGPVTSGPVSETRSRAKIFSCDPNTEEEEYQCARQIISRVATQAYRRAITDQDLAGPMDFYDGSA
;
A
#
# COMPACT_ATOMS: atom_id res chain seq x y z
N MET A 1 45.81 2.58 24.89
CA MET A 1 45.78 1.85 23.62
C MET A 1 44.83 2.58 22.69
N ASN A 2 45.27 2.95 21.50
CA ASN A 2 44.44 3.64 20.50
C ASN A 2 44.20 2.64 19.35
N PRO A 3 43.26 1.69 19.50
CA PRO A 3 43.04 0.68 18.48
C PRO A 3 42.56 1.35 17.20
N ASN A 4 43.16 1.00 16.06
CA ASN A 4 42.70 1.43 14.75
C ASN A 4 41.45 0.60 14.38
N PRO A 5 40.24 1.18 14.37
CA PRO A 5 39.00 0.44 14.10
C PRO A 5 38.86 0.02 12.63
N GLY A 6 39.83 0.35 11.77
CA GLY A 6 39.75 0.14 10.33
C GLY A 6 38.89 1.21 9.64
N THR A 7 38.66 1.04 8.34
CA THR A 7 37.83 1.95 7.54
C THR A 7 36.48 1.30 7.26
N ARG A 8 35.39 1.97 7.66
CA ARG A 8 34.03 1.56 7.28
C ARG A 8 33.71 2.22 5.93
N ARG A 9 33.51 1.41 4.89
CA ARG A 9 32.96 1.92 3.62
C ARG A 9 31.53 2.40 3.86
N PHE A 10 31.11 3.42 3.10
CA PHE A 10 29.73 3.88 3.12
C PHE A 10 28.78 2.68 2.93
N GLN A 11 27.81 2.54 3.84
CA GLN A 11 26.83 1.47 3.82
C GLN A 11 25.48 2.08 3.40
N ARG A 12 24.89 1.56 2.32
CA ARG A 12 23.54 1.95 1.92
C ARG A 12 22.50 1.30 2.86
N LEU A 13 21.27 1.78 2.86
CA LEU A 13 20.18 1.10 3.55
C LEU A 13 19.70 -0.09 2.71
N THR A 14 19.59 -1.28 3.28
CA THR A 14 18.82 -2.39 2.68
C THR A 14 17.36 -1.97 2.43
N ARG A 15 16.60 -2.72 1.62
CA ARG A 15 15.16 -2.47 1.41
C ARG A 15 14.43 -2.38 2.75
N ALA A 16 14.65 -3.37 3.62
CA ALA A 16 14.04 -3.41 4.95
C ALA A 16 14.46 -2.23 5.85
N GLU A 17 15.75 -1.86 5.84
CA GLU A 17 16.22 -0.69 6.61
C GLU A 17 15.64 0.63 6.07
N TYR A 18 15.45 0.74 4.75
CA TYR A 18 14.82 1.90 4.13
C TYR A 18 13.35 2.00 4.54
N GLU A 19 12.58 0.91 4.45
CA GLU A 19 11.18 0.85 4.89
C GLU A 19 11.03 1.22 6.37
N LYS A 20 11.87 0.67 7.24
CA LYS A 20 11.85 1.00 8.67
C LYS A 20 12.28 2.44 8.94
N SER A 21 13.19 3.00 8.14
CA SER A 21 13.59 4.40 8.27
C SER A 21 12.45 5.33 7.84
N VAL A 22 11.75 5.02 6.74
CA VAL A 22 10.58 5.78 6.28
C VAL A 22 9.44 5.70 7.30
N LEU A 23 9.15 4.52 7.85
CA LEU A 23 8.17 4.36 8.93
C LEU A 23 8.56 5.19 10.16
N GLN A 24 9.83 5.15 10.57
CA GLN A 24 10.30 5.90 11.72
C GLN A 24 10.21 7.41 11.50
N LEU A 25 10.57 7.92 10.32
CA LEU A 25 10.60 9.34 10.02
C LEU A 25 9.20 9.91 9.76
N PHE A 26 8.36 9.17 9.02
CA PHE A 26 7.12 9.70 8.44
C PHE A 26 5.87 8.91 8.82
N ASP A 27 5.97 7.83 9.62
CA ASP A 27 4.82 6.97 9.95
C ASP A 27 4.14 6.34 8.72
N LEU A 28 4.93 6.08 7.69
CA LEU A 28 4.47 5.48 6.44
C LEU A 28 4.97 4.06 6.28
N GLU A 29 4.07 3.18 5.93
CA GLU A 29 4.40 1.82 5.51
C GLU A 29 4.51 1.77 3.99
N ILE A 30 5.71 1.48 3.49
CA ILE A 30 6.01 1.44 2.05
C ILE A 30 6.58 0.08 1.65
N ASP A 31 6.48 -0.24 0.37
CA ASP A 31 7.19 -1.36 -0.24
C ASP A 31 8.39 -0.82 -1.05
N ALA A 32 9.60 -1.00 -0.51
CA ALA A 32 10.80 -0.50 -1.15
C ALA A 32 11.17 -1.26 -2.42
N SER A 33 10.59 -2.44 -2.66
CA SER A 33 10.84 -3.24 -3.87
C SER A 33 10.37 -2.55 -5.15
N ARG A 34 9.45 -1.58 -5.03
CA ARG A 34 8.95 -0.74 -6.13
C ARG A 34 10.03 0.14 -6.77
N TRP A 35 11.10 0.44 -6.05
CA TRP A 35 12.16 1.35 -6.53
C TRP A 35 13.56 0.78 -6.39
N LEU A 36 13.86 0.09 -5.28
CA LEU A 36 15.20 -0.38 -4.97
C LEU A 36 15.39 -1.81 -5.50
N PRO A 37 16.57 -2.20 -6.00
CA PRO A 37 16.86 -3.59 -6.38
C PRO A 37 16.96 -4.51 -5.16
N GLU A 38 16.95 -5.83 -5.39
CA GLU A 38 17.15 -6.81 -4.33
C GLU A 38 18.50 -6.63 -3.64
N ASP A 39 18.53 -6.92 -2.33
CA ASP A 39 19.75 -6.78 -1.55
C ASP A 39 20.69 -7.97 -1.79
N THR A 40 21.96 -7.65 -2.06
CA THR A 40 23.01 -8.67 -2.24
C THR A 40 23.38 -9.30 -0.91
N PHE A 41 23.38 -10.63 -0.87
CA PHE A 41 23.87 -11.39 0.28
C PHE A 41 25.37 -11.62 0.18
N LEU A 42 26.08 -11.50 1.29
CA LEU A 42 27.45 -11.98 1.44
C LEU A 42 27.46 -12.98 2.59
N GLY A 43 27.59 -14.26 2.25
CA GLY A 43 27.22 -15.35 3.16
C GLY A 43 25.72 -15.33 3.45
N ASN A 44 25.34 -15.34 4.73
CA ASN A 44 23.93 -15.31 5.19
C ASN A 44 23.43 -13.91 5.58
N PHE A 45 24.21 -12.86 5.32
CA PHE A 45 23.89 -11.49 5.74
C PHE A 45 23.73 -10.57 4.54
N ASN A 46 22.69 -9.74 4.55
CA ASN A 46 22.41 -8.72 3.53
C ASN A 46 22.79 -7.29 3.96
N ASN A 47 23.30 -7.11 5.19
CA ASN A 47 23.65 -5.81 5.77
C ASN A 47 25.17 -5.55 5.88
N LEU A 48 26.00 -6.37 5.23
CA LEU A 48 27.46 -6.23 5.27
C LEU A 48 27.90 -5.11 4.31
N SER A 49 28.55 -4.08 4.85
CA SER A 49 29.02 -2.91 4.08
C SER A 49 29.96 -3.26 2.92
N ALA A 50 30.64 -4.41 2.97
CA ALA A 50 31.53 -4.89 1.91
C ALA A 50 30.79 -5.32 0.63
N ALA A 51 29.50 -5.69 0.73
CA ALA A 51 28.66 -6.16 -0.37
C ALA A 51 27.70 -5.07 -0.92
N GLN A 52 27.77 -3.87 -0.36
CA GLN A 52 26.80 -2.81 -0.58
C GLN A 52 27.43 -1.60 -1.29
N SER A 53 28.07 -1.81 -2.44
CA SER A 53 28.56 -0.70 -3.26
C SER A 53 27.40 0.14 -3.78
N LEU A 54 27.52 1.47 -3.67
CA LEU A 54 26.58 2.43 -4.23
C LEU A 54 26.94 2.70 -5.70
N SER A 55 26.12 2.24 -6.64
CA SER A 55 26.22 2.64 -8.05
C SER A 55 25.44 3.93 -8.30
N THR A 56 25.72 4.60 -9.42
CA THR A 56 24.96 5.77 -9.88
C THR A 56 23.47 5.44 -10.08
N THR A 57 23.17 4.31 -10.71
CA THR A 57 21.81 3.82 -10.93
C THR A 57 21.05 3.55 -9.63
N LEU A 58 21.77 3.07 -8.60
CA LEU A 58 21.18 2.83 -7.30
C LEU A 58 20.89 4.14 -6.56
N LEU A 59 21.78 5.13 -6.67
CA LEU A 59 21.54 6.47 -6.13
C LEU A 59 20.31 7.12 -6.79
N GLU A 60 20.19 7.04 -8.11
CA GLU A 60 19.00 7.50 -8.84
C GLU A 60 17.72 6.81 -8.34
N SER A 61 17.80 5.51 -8.05
CA SER A 61 16.68 4.75 -7.48
C SER A 61 16.27 5.24 -6.09
N TYR A 62 17.22 5.56 -5.22
CA TYR A 62 16.92 6.17 -3.91
C TYR A 62 16.32 7.57 -4.04
N LEU A 63 16.81 8.39 -4.97
CA LEU A 63 16.26 9.73 -5.21
C LEU A 63 14.82 9.65 -5.74
N ARG A 64 14.53 8.71 -6.64
CA ARG A 64 13.17 8.43 -7.12
C ARG A 64 12.27 7.94 -5.98
N ALA A 65 12.76 7.00 -5.16
CA ALA A 65 12.03 6.53 -3.99
C ALA A 65 11.73 7.69 -3.02
N ALA A 66 12.71 8.54 -2.71
CA ALA A 66 12.54 9.69 -1.83
C ALA A 66 11.52 10.70 -2.38
N ALA A 67 11.51 10.96 -3.70
CA ALA A 67 10.53 11.82 -4.34
C ALA A 67 9.11 11.27 -4.22
N GLU A 68 8.91 9.99 -4.48
CA GLU A 68 7.59 9.34 -4.34
C GLU A 68 7.13 9.27 -2.87
N VAL A 69 8.02 8.88 -1.95
CA VAL A 69 7.73 8.88 -0.51
C VAL A 69 7.36 10.27 -0.02
N SER A 70 8.01 11.34 -0.51
CA SER A 70 7.67 12.71 -0.13
C SER A 70 6.26 13.11 -0.60
N ARG A 71 5.84 12.67 -1.79
CA ARG A 71 4.47 12.90 -2.30
C ARG A 71 3.43 12.15 -1.48
N ILE A 72 3.70 10.90 -1.14
CA ILE A 72 2.84 10.09 -0.24
C ILE A 72 2.76 10.76 1.14
N ALA A 73 3.88 11.25 1.66
CA ALA A 73 3.97 11.79 3.01
C ALA A 73 3.20 13.09 3.21
N LEU A 74 3.21 13.96 2.21
CA LEU A 74 2.57 15.27 2.25
C LEU A 74 1.15 15.26 1.66
N GLY A 75 0.85 14.29 0.79
CA GLY A 75 -0.32 14.31 -0.08
C GLY A 75 -0.14 15.24 -1.28
N ASN A 76 -1.09 15.18 -2.22
CA ASN A 76 -1.12 16.00 -3.42
C ASN A 76 -2.56 16.43 -3.74
N PRO A 77 -2.96 17.68 -3.42
CA PRO A 77 -4.31 18.17 -3.70
C PRO A 77 -4.62 18.25 -5.21
N GLU A 78 -3.59 18.34 -6.05
CA GLU A 78 -3.69 18.36 -7.51
C GLU A 78 -3.44 16.97 -8.13
N ALA A 79 -3.68 15.90 -7.35
CA ALA A 79 -3.50 14.54 -7.85
C ALA A 79 -4.40 14.27 -9.06
N LEU A 80 -3.76 13.85 -10.15
CA LEU A 80 -4.48 13.35 -11.32
C LEU A 80 -5.09 11.98 -11.02
N SER A 81 -6.25 11.72 -11.60
CA SER A 81 -6.90 10.42 -11.49
C SER A 81 -6.00 9.32 -12.06
N ALA A 82 -5.66 8.34 -11.23
CA ALA A 82 -4.89 7.16 -11.62
C ALA A 82 -5.57 5.89 -11.09
N SER A 83 -5.21 4.74 -11.67
CA SER A 83 -5.72 3.44 -11.21
C SER A 83 -4.58 2.63 -10.61
N SER A 84 -4.79 2.14 -9.38
CA SER A 84 -3.89 1.23 -8.70
C SER A 84 -4.51 -0.16 -8.68
N LYS A 85 -3.79 -1.13 -9.24
CA LYS A 85 -4.23 -2.53 -9.32
C LYS A 85 -3.51 -3.38 -8.28
N TYR A 86 -4.29 -4.18 -7.56
CA TYR A 86 -3.84 -5.20 -6.63
C TYR A 86 -4.36 -6.54 -7.10
N THR A 87 -3.51 -7.56 -7.07
CA THR A 87 -3.83 -8.88 -7.63
C THR A 87 -3.61 -9.94 -6.57
N ASN A 88 -4.61 -10.78 -6.37
CA ASN A 88 -4.50 -12.02 -5.63
C ASN A 88 -4.05 -13.11 -6.59
N PRO A 89 -2.91 -13.77 -6.33
CA PRO A 89 -2.52 -14.94 -7.09
C PRO A 89 -3.63 -16.00 -7.05
N ILE A 90 -3.79 -16.72 -8.15
CA ILE A 90 -4.82 -17.77 -8.27
C ILE A 90 -4.67 -18.88 -7.22
N HIS A 91 -3.48 -19.08 -6.63
CA HIS A 91 -3.27 -20.11 -5.63
C HIS A 91 -3.67 -19.67 -4.20
N VAL A 92 -4.07 -18.41 -4.00
CA VAL A 92 -4.60 -17.96 -2.71
C VAL A 92 -6.00 -18.53 -2.51
N SER A 93 -6.16 -19.34 -1.46
CA SER A 93 -7.43 -19.94 -1.08
C SER A 93 -8.43 -18.88 -0.60
N GLN A 94 -9.70 -19.04 -0.98
CA GLN A 94 -10.81 -18.15 -0.62
C GLN A 94 -12.09 -18.96 -0.33
N HIS A 95 -11.96 -20.12 0.33
CA HIS A 95 -13.08 -20.98 0.70
C HIS A 95 -13.94 -20.36 1.82
N SER A 96 -15.07 -20.99 2.15
CA SER A 96 -16.05 -20.50 3.11
C SER A 96 -15.52 -20.40 4.55
N TRP A 97 -14.49 -21.18 4.88
CA TRP A 97 -13.81 -21.15 6.16
C TRP A 97 -12.60 -20.21 6.20
N ASP A 98 -12.20 -19.62 5.07
CA ASP A 98 -11.05 -18.73 4.99
C ASP A 98 -11.49 -17.33 5.38
N HIS A 99 -11.27 -16.95 6.64
CA HIS A 99 -11.39 -15.56 7.08
C HIS A 99 -10.04 -14.87 6.96
N LEU A 100 -10.04 -13.67 6.38
CA LEU A 100 -8.84 -12.85 6.23
C LEU A 100 -8.82 -11.77 7.32
N GLU A 101 -7.72 -11.67 8.07
CA GLU A 101 -7.53 -10.61 9.06
C GLU A 101 -7.63 -9.22 8.39
N GLY A 102 -8.34 -8.28 9.03
CA GLY A 102 -8.66 -6.96 8.47
C GLY A 102 -10.01 -6.90 7.75
N THR A 103 -10.64 -8.04 7.43
CA THR A 103 -12.00 -8.08 6.88
C THR A 103 -13.07 -8.08 7.99
N PRO A 104 -14.28 -7.55 7.74
CA PRO A 104 -15.38 -7.63 8.70
C PRO A 104 -15.76 -9.07 9.07
N PHE A 105 -16.26 -9.28 10.28
CA PHE A 105 -16.78 -10.59 10.69
C PHE A 105 -17.96 -11.02 9.81
N GLY A 106 -18.07 -12.33 9.56
CA GLY A 106 -19.09 -12.86 8.66
C GLY A 106 -18.74 -12.70 7.18
N THR A 107 -17.47 -12.50 6.85
CA THR A 107 -16.95 -12.53 5.47
C THR A 107 -16.03 -13.74 5.25
N ARG A 108 -15.72 -14.02 3.98
CA ARG A 108 -14.76 -15.04 3.54
C ARG A 108 -13.86 -14.52 2.42
N GLY A 109 -12.66 -15.06 2.33
CA GLY A 109 -11.71 -14.80 1.25
C GLY A 109 -11.48 -13.31 1.01
N GLY A 110 -11.31 -12.95 -0.27
CA GLY A 110 -11.12 -11.57 -0.66
C GLY A 110 -9.67 -11.10 -0.55
N MET A 111 -9.49 -9.82 -0.31
CA MET A 111 -8.20 -9.13 -0.31
C MET A 111 -8.22 -7.97 0.68
N VAL A 112 -7.12 -7.80 1.41
CA VAL A 112 -6.85 -6.64 2.26
C VAL A 112 -5.57 -5.98 1.75
N VAL A 113 -5.64 -4.70 1.42
CA VAL A 113 -4.51 -3.93 0.90
C VAL A 113 -4.40 -2.59 1.59
N ARG A 114 -3.17 -2.10 1.75
CA ARG A 114 -2.93 -0.71 2.13
C ARG A 114 -2.83 0.13 0.87
N HIS A 115 -3.66 1.17 0.80
CA HIS A 115 -3.64 2.14 -0.28
C HIS A 115 -3.32 3.52 0.25
N ASP A 116 -2.55 4.28 -0.53
CA ASP A 116 -2.27 5.67 -0.26
C ASP A 116 -3.20 6.55 -1.09
N PHE A 117 -4.05 7.31 -0.41
CA PHE A 117 -4.96 8.27 -1.02
C PHE A 117 -4.26 9.64 -1.05
N PRO A 118 -3.92 10.18 -2.23
CA PRO A 118 -3.11 11.39 -2.29
C PRO A 118 -3.84 12.64 -1.77
N THR A 119 -5.17 12.66 -1.79
CA THR A 119 -5.98 13.79 -1.34
C THR A 119 -7.35 13.31 -0.85
N ASP A 120 -8.07 14.17 -0.13
CA ASP A 120 -9.48 13.89 0.16
C ASP A 120 -10.24 13.91 -1.15
N GLY A 121 -11.12 12.96 -1.37
CA GLY A 121 -11.83 12.91 -2.63
C GLY A 121 -12.74 11.73 -2.80
N GLU A 122 -13.33 11.67 -3.98
CA GLU A 122 -14.14 10.54 -4.39
C GLU A 122 -13.31 9.52 -5.15
N TYR A 123 -13.40 8.25 -4.76
CA TYR A 123 -12.68 7.15 -5.38
C TYR A 123 -13.64 6.04 -5.79
N VAL A 124 -13.30 5.30 -6.83
CA VAL A 124 -14.08 4.16 -7.31
C VAL A 124 -13.26 2.90 -7.12
N ILE A 125 -13.85 1.91 -6.43
CA ILE A 125 -13.25 0.59 -6.27
C ILE A 125 -13.94 -0.35 -7.27
N SER A 126 -13.17 -0.96 -8.16
CA SER A 126 -13.63 -1.99 -9.08
C SER A 126 -12.96 -3.32 -8.81
N ILE A 127 -13.66 -4.40 -9.11
CA ILE A 127 -13.24 -5.76 -8.78
C ILE A 127 -13.39 -6.65 -10.01
N GLU A 128 -12.39 -7.49 -10.24
CA GLU A 128 -12.51 -8.62 -11.16
C GLU A 128 -12.54 -9.92 -10.36
N THR A 129 -13.58 -10.72 -10.64
CA THR A 129 -13.72 -12.05 -10.07
C THR A 129 -13.49 -13.12 -11.12
N LEU A 130 -12.83 -14.20 -10.71
CA LEU A 130 -12.80 -15.45 -11.44
C LEU A 130 -13.85 -16.42 -10.87
N PHE A 131 -14.34 -17.33 -11.72
CA PHE A 131 -15.27 -18.41 -11.34
C PHE A 131 -16.61 -17.98 -10.74
N GLY A 132 -17.30 -18.90 -10.06
CA GLY A 132 -18.56 -18.64 -9.37
C GLY A 132 -19.76 -18.28 -10.26
N LYS A 133 -19.71 -18.68 -11.54
CA LYS A 133 -20.81 -18.38 -12.48
C LYS A 133 -22.10 -19.10 -12.06
N GLY A 134 -23.20 -18.35 -11.96
CA GLY A 134 -24.51 -18.89 -11.59
C GLY A 134 -24.70 -19.20 -10.11
N LEU A 135 -23.72 -18.92 -9.24
CA LEU A 135 -23.88 -19.09 -7.80
C LEU A 135 -24.54 -17.84 -7.19
N PRO A 136 -25.72 -17.95 -6.55
CA PRO A 136 -26.35 -16.83 -5.89
C PRO A 136 -25.67 -16.48 -4.56
N GLY A 137 -25.90 -15.24 -4.09
CA GLY A 137 -25.57 -14.83 -2.72
C GLY A 137 -24.07 -14.67 -2.46
N GLN A 138 -23.29 -14.26 -3.46
CA GLN A 138 -21.85 -14.04 -3.35
C GLN A 138 -21.51 -12.55 -3.35
N ASP A 139 -22.27 -11.75 -2.60
CA ASP A 139 -22.05 -10.30 -2.53
C ASP A 139 -20.68 -9.98 -1.94
N LEU A 140 -20.07 -8.89 -2.39
CA LEU A 140 -18.81 -8.37 -1.87
C LEU A 140 -19.09 -7.22 -0.92
N ASP A 141 -18.53 -7.30 0.28
CA ASP A 141 -18.44 -6.17 1.20
C ASP A 141 -17.11 -5.43 0.98
N ILE A 142 -17.20 -4.10 0.91
CA ILE A 142 -16.06 -3.20 0.80
C ILE A 142 -16.00 -2.38 2.07
N SER A 143 -14.88 -2.44 2.77
CA SER A 143 -14.64 -1.64 3.97
C SER A 143 -13.32 -0.90 3.89
N ILE A 144 -13.27 0.26 4.55
CA ILE A 144 -12.10 1.10 4.70
C ILE A 144 -11.86 1.29 6.19
N ASP A 145 -10.66 0.95 6.67
CA ASP A 145 -10.27 0.94 8.08
C ASP A 145 -11.31 0.22 8.97
N GLY A 146 -11.76 -0.95 8.52
CA GLY A 146 -12.75 -1.79 9.22
C GLY A 146 -14.19 -1.25 9.22
N ARG A 147 -14.47 -0.12 8.56
CA ARG A 147 -15.84 0.43 8.40
C ARG A 147 -16.37 0.08 7.01
N GLY A 148 -17.51 -0.60 6.93
CA GLY A 148 -18.19 -0.90 5.66
C GLY A 148 -18.60 0.38 4.93
N VAL A 149 -18.18 0.53 3.67
CA VAL A 149 -18.44 1.71 2.83
C VAL A 149 -19.31 1.40 1.62
N ALA A 150 -19.29 0.16 1.13
CA ALA A 150 -20.12 -0.28 0.01
C ALA A 150 -20.35 -1.79 0.05
N GLN A 151 -21.45 -2.23 -0.55
CA GLN A 151 -21.71 -3.63 -0.84
C GLN A 151 -22.00 -3.78 -2.33
N LEU A 152 -21.28 -4.69 -2.99
CA LEU A 152 -21.44 -4.97 -4.41
C LEU A 152 -22.18 -6.30 -4.56
N VAL A 153 -23.38 -6.24 -5.12
CA VAL A 153 -24.19 -7.41 -5.42
C VAL A 153 -23.69 -8.02 -6.72
N LEU A 154 -23.27 -9.29 -6.67
CA LEU A 154 -22.85 -10.01 -7.87
C LEU A 154 -24.08 -10.61 -8.57
N GLU A 155 -24.50 -10.00 -9.68
CA GLU A 155 -25.65 -10.47 -10.47
C GLU A 155 -25.34 -11.78 -11.22
N HIS A 156 -25.36 -12.92 -10.52
CA HIS A 156 -25.32 -14.31 -11.05
C HIS A 156 -24.31 -14.61 -12.19
N ASN A 157 -23.34 -13.73 -12.44
CA ASN A 157 -22.46 -13.70 -13.60
C ASN A 157 -23.17 -14.02 -14.95
N GLY A 158 -24.31 -13.35 -15.21
CA GLY A 158 -24.85 -13.16 -16.56
C GLY A 158 -23.86 -12.40 -17.46
N ASN A 159 -24.08 -12.37 -18.77
CA ASN A 159 -23.12 -11.82 -19.76
C ASN A 159 -22.35 -10.57 -19.28
N ARG A 160 -21.02 -10.69 -19.25
CA ARG A 160 -20.02 -9.76 -18.66
C ARG A 160 -19.88 -8.43 -19.42
N THR A 161 -20.88 -7.55 -19.40
CA THR A 161 -20.75 -6.22 -20.00
C THR A 161 -20.67 -5.07 -19.00
N VAL A 162 -20.93 -5.28 -17.72
CA VAL A 162 -20.87 -4.22 -16.69
C VAL A 162 -19.74 -4.50 -15.71
N GLN A 163 -18.87 -3.51 -15.48
CA GLN A 163 -17.81 -3.60 -14.47
C GLN A 163 -18.44 -3.66 -13.07
N ILE A 164 -17.95 -4.57 -12.23
CA ILE A 164 -18.32 -4.65 -10.82
C ILE A 164 -17.56 -3.56 -10.09
N GLN A 165 -18.23 -2.47 -9.75
CA GLN A 165 -17.60 -1.32 -9.11
C GLN A 165 -18.54 -0.59 -8.17
N THR A 166 -17.96 0.14 -7.22
CA THR A 166 -18.70 1.02 -6.32
C THR A 166 -19.20 2.26 -7.06
N LYS A 167 -20.19 2.94 -6.47
CA LYS A 167 -20.34 4.38 -6.73
C LYS A 167 -19.09 5.10 -6.18
N PRO A 168 -18.81 6.34 -6.63
CA PRO A 168 -17.74 7.12 -6.02
C PRO A 168 -17.95 7.21 -4.50
N ILE A 169 -16.92 6.85 -3.73
CA ILE A 169 -16.90 6.85 -2.27
C ILE A 169 -15.95 7.94 -1.79
N LEU A 170 -16.39 8.73 -0.79
CA LEU A 170 -15.56 9.75 -0.18
C LEU A 170 -14.54 9.09 0.76
N VAL A 171 -13.27 9.39 0.54
CA VAL A 171 -12.14 8.90 1.36
C VAL A 171 -11.24 10.09 1.68
N SER A 172 -10.73 10.14 2.91
CA SER A 172 -9.71 11.10 3.33
C SER A 172 -8.33 10.76 2.76
N ALA A 173 -7.45 11.74 2.70
CA ALA A 173 -6.07 11.55 2.32
C ALA A 173 -5.29 10.67 3.31
N GLY A 174 -4.23 10.02 2.80
CA GLY A 174 -3.28 9.22 3.56
C GLY A 174 -3.44 7.71 3.38
N GLN A 175 -2.70 6.96 4.20
CA GLN A 175 -2.69 5.50 4.15
C GLN A 175 -3.90 4.90 4.86
N HIS A 176 -4.75 4.24 4.08
CA HIS A 176 -5.94 3.53 4.54
C HIS A 176 -5.85 2.04 4.22
N GLU A 177 -6.43 1.21 5.08
CA GLU A 177 -6.60 -0.22 4.82
C GLU A 177 -7.92 -0.44 4.10
N ILE A 178 -7.87 -1.06 2.92
CA ILE A 178 -9.06 -1.42 2.14
C ILE A 178 -9.21 -2.92 2.16
N ALA A 179 -10.39 -3.36 2.57
CA ALA A 179 -10.77 -4.76 2.57
C ALA A 179 -11.94 -4.95 1.60
N ALA A 180 -11.79 -5.90 0.68
CA ALA A 180 -12.86 -6.39 -0.18
C ALA A 180 -13.02 -7.88 0.06
N ALA A 181 -14.17 -8.31 0.59
CA ALA A 181 -14.38 -9.70 1.00
C ALA A 181 -15.79 -10.19 0.68
N PHE A 182 -15.96 -11.47 0.42
CA PHE A 182 -17.27 -12.02 0.12
C PHE A 182 -18.08 -12.17 1.40
N VAL A 183 -19.34 -11.74 1.39
CA VAL A 183 -20.26 -11.96 2.51
C VAL A 183 -20.49 -13.47 2.66
N LYS A 184 -20.22 -14.00 3.85
CA LYS A 184 -20.39 -15.42 4.15
C LYS A 184 -21.87 -15.71 4.34
N ARG A 185 -22.48 -16.36 3.35
CA ARG A 185 -23.88 -16.81 3.41
C ARG A 185 -24.06 -18.30 3.68
N ILE A 186 -23.03 -19.10 3.42
CA ILE A 186 -23.05 -20.55 3.60
C ILE A 186 -22.15 -20.90 4.78
N GLU A 187 -22.73 -21.53 5.79
CA GLU A 187 -22.01 -22.20 6.88
C GLU A 187 -22.24 -23.70 6.75
N GLY A 188 -21.22 -24.42 6.30
CA GLY A 188 -21.27 -25.87 6.17
C GLY A 188 -20.09 -26.41 5.36
N PRO A 189 -19.72 -27.69 5.56
CA PRO A 189 -18.76 -28.36 4.69
C PRO A 189 -19.33 -28.47 3.28
N TYR A 190 -18.46 -28.44 2.27
CA TYR A 190 -18.86 -28.79 0.92
C TYR A 190 -19.01 -30.32 0.82
N GLU A 191 -20.05 -30.78 0.16
CA GLU A 191 -20.17 -32.18 -0.29
C GLU A 191 -19.38 -32.35 -1.59
N ASP A 192 -18.07 -32.09 -1.53
CA ASP A 192 -17.18 -32.23 -2.66
C ASP A 192 -16.73 -33.69 -2.80
N ARG A 193 -16.78 -34.22 -4.03
CA ARG A 193 -16.30 -35.57 -4.37
C ARG A 193 -14.77 -35.68 -4.27
N LEU A 194 -14.07 -34.56 -4.32
CA LEU A 194 -12.62 -34.45 -4.29
C LEU A 194 -12.23 -33.30 -3.35
N SER A 195 -11.25 -33.53 -2.47
CA SER A 195 -10.68 -32.45 -1.65
C SER A 195 -9.74 -31.60 -2.50
N PRO A 196 -9.92 -30.27 -2.60
CA PRO A 196 -8.88 -29.40 -3.15
C PRO A 196 -7.63 -29.44 -2.26
N PHE A 197 -6.48 -29.11 -2.84
CA PHE A 197 -5.25 -28.92 -2.06
C PHE A 197 -5.36 -27.63 -1.24
N ASN A 198 -4.97 -27.64 0.04
CA ASN A 198 -5.10 -26.48 0.94
C ASN A 198 -4.43 -25.19 0.42
N TRP A 199 -3.43 -25.29 -0.46
CA TRP A 199 -2.67 -24.17 -1.01
C TRP A 199 -3.07 -23.81 -2.45
N SER A 200 -4.12 -24.44 -2.99
CA SER A 200 -4.55 -24.26 -4.37
C SER A 200 -6.05 -24.02 -4.44
N PHE A 201 -6.43 -22.87 -4.98
CA PHE A 201 -7.78 -22.67 -5.50
C PHE A 201 -8.06 -23.76 -6.54
N VAL A 202 -9.21 -24.43 -6.42
CA VAL A 202 -9.77 -25.48 -7.30
C VAL A 202 -9.07 -25.52 -8.67
N GLY A 203 -7.90 -26.15 -8.75
CA GLY A 203 -7.31 -26.61 -10.00
C GLY A 203 -7.01 -25.64 -11.16
N GLY A 204 -6.70 -24.37 -10.94
CA GLY A 204 -6.18 -23.50 -12.02
C GLY A 204 -7.19 -23.13 -13.13
N GLU A 205 -6.71 -22.72 -14.31
CA GLU A 205 -7.56 -22.22 -15.43
C GLU A 205 -8.67 -23.21 -15.85
N ASP A 206 -8.47 -24.51 -15.65
CA ASP A 206 -9.42 -25.58 -15.97
C ASP A 206 -10.51 -25.80 -14.89
N ALA A 207 -10.55 -24.98 -13.83
CA ALA A 207 -11.59 -25.11 -12.78
C ALA A 207 -13.01 -24.99 -13.33
N GLN A 208 -13.21 -24.31 -14.47
CA GLN A 208 -14.51 -24.29 -15.16
C GLN A 208 -14.94 -25.68 -15.64
N GLN A 209 -14.00 -26.54 -16.02
CA GLN A 209 -14.27 -27.94 -16.38
C GLN A 209 -14.43 -28.82 -15.13
N TRP A 210 -13.69 -28.54 -14.04
CA TRP A 210 -13.70 -29.35 -12.81
C TRP A 210 -14.81 -29.00 -11.82
N ALA A 211 -15.39 -27.80 -11.88
CA ALA A 211 -16.60 -27.46 -11.13
C ALA A 211 -17.76 -28.43 -11.43
N ASN A 212 -17.83 -28.95 -12.66
CA ASN A 212 -18.79 -29.97 -13.07
C ASN A 212 -18.44 -31.40 -12.59
N TYR A 213 -17.27 -31.60 -11.98
CA TYR A 213 -16.76 -32.91 -11.55
C TYR A 213 -16.96 -33.18 -10.04
N GLY A 214 -17.71 -32.31 -9.35
CA GLY A 214 -18.05 -32.45 -7.93
C GLY A 214 -17.11 -31.71 -7.00
N ILE A 215 -16.63 -30.52 -7.39
CA ILE A 215 -15.90 -29.59 -6.51
C ILE A 215 -16.63 -28.24 -6.50
N THR A 216 -16.77 -27.65 -5.32
CA THR A 216 -17.43 -26.36 -5.15
C THR A 216 -16.50 -25.20 -5.56
N ALA A 217 -16.77 -24.61 -6.73
CA ALA A 217 -16.01 -23.48 -7.27
C ALA A 217 -16.65 -22.13 -6.92
N LEU A 218 -16.37 -21.64 -5.71
CA LEU A 218 -16.80 -20.29 -5.29
C LEU A 218 -16.13 -19.19 -6.12
N PRO A 219 -16.74 -17.98 -6.21
CA PRO A 219 -16.06 -16.84 -6.79
C PRO A 219 -14.75 -16.53 -6.04
N HIS A 220 -13.73 -16.18 -6.83
CA HIS A 220 -12.41 -15.77 -6.37
C HIS A 220 -12.21 -14.30 -6.73
N LEU A 221 -11.89 -13.47 -5.74
CA LEU A 221 -11.47 -12.10 -5.99
C LEU A 221 -10.04 -12.14 -6.54
N ALA A 222 -9.89 -11.83 -7.82
CA ALA A 222 -8.60 -11.88 -8.52
C ALA A 222 -7.94 -10.52 -8.53
N ASP A 223 -8.66 -9.48 -8.93
CA ASP A 223 -8.13 -8.13 -8.99
C ASP A 223 -9.02 -7.14 -8.23
N LEU A 224 -8.37 -6.22 -7.52
CA LEU A 224 -8.96 -5.04 -6.91
C LEU A 224 -8.28 -3.83 -7.53
N MET A 225 -9.07 -2.91 -8.06
CA MET A 225 -8.60 -1.66 -8.64
C MET A 225 -9.19 -0.48 -7.90
N ILE A 226 -8.35 0.46 -7.48
CA ILE A 226 -8.75 1.72 -6.87
C ILE A 226 -8.45 2.81 -7.87
N THR A 227 -9.48 3.54 -8.29
CA THR A 227 -9.36 4.57 -9.32
C THR A 227 -9.81 5.91 -8.76
N GLY A 228 -8.98 6.93 -8.89
CA GLY A 228 -9.29 8.29 -8.49
C GLY A 228 -8.03 9.12 -8.23
N PRO A 229 -8.19 10.33 -7.68
CA PRO A 229 -9.47 10.94 -7.30
C PRO A 229 -10.34 11.28 -8.52
N VAL A 230 -11.65 11.02 -8.45
CA VAL A 230 -12.66 11.50 -9.41
C VAL A 230 -12.90 12.99 -9.22
N THR A 231 -13.03 13.39 -7.95
CA THR A 231 -13.02 14.79 -7.51
C THR A 231 -11.94 14.92 -6.45
N SER A 232 -11.03 15.88 -6.62
CA SER A 232 -10.02 16.20 -5.62
C SER A 232 -10.51 17.29 -4.66
N GLY A 233 -10.16 17.14 -3.39
CA GLY A 233 -10.36 18.10 -2.32
C GLY A 233 -9.02 18.54 -1.72
N PRO A 234 -9.04 19.16 -0.53
CA PRO A 234 -7.83 19.41 0.24
C PRO A 234 -7.22 18.10 0.73
N VAL A 235 -5.96 18.14 1.15
CA VAL A 235 -5.35 17.02 1.85
C VAL A 235 -5.66 17.18 3.34
N SER A 236 -6.52 16.31 3.90
CA SER A 236 -6.77 16.26 5.34
C SER A 236 -5.51 15.93 6.14
N GLU A 237 -5.59 16.13 7.46
CA GLU A 237 -4.52 15.76 8.37
C GLU A 237 -4.30 14.24 8.36
N THR A 238 -3.10 13.80 7.98
CA THR A 238 -2.71 12.39 7.93
C THR A 238 -1.73 12.07 9.05
N ARG A 239 -1.58 10.78 9.40
CA ARG A 239 -0.57 10.35 10.38
C ARG A 239 0.84 10.82 10.03
N SER A 240 1.16 10.85 8.74
CA SER A 240 2.45 11.33 8.24
C SER A 240 2.60 12.84 8.38
N ARG A 241 1.58 13.60 7.99
CA ARG A 241 1.57 15.06 8.16
C ARG A 241 1.71 15.46 9.62
N ALA A 242 0.99 14.80 10.53
CA ALA A 242 1.06 15.06 11.96
C ALA A 242 2.46 14.76 12.52
N LYS A 243 3.20 13.85 11.87
CA LYS A 243 4.57 13.53 12.23
C LYS A 243 5.59 14.47 11.63
N ILE A 244 5.32 15.11 10.48
CA ILE A 244 6.21 16.02 9.75
C ILE A 244 6.04 17.48 10.18
N PHE A 245 4.80 17.95 10.27
CA PHE A 245 4.50 19.33 10.64
C PHE A 245 4.51 19.46 12.17
N SER A 246 5.50 20.16 12.71
CA SER A 246 5.63 20.42 14.15
C SER A 246 5.07 21.78 14.57
N CYS A 247 4.70 22.61 13.61
CA CYS A 247 4.13 23.93 13.77
C CYS A 247 3.33 24.26 12.52
N ASP A 248 2.34 25.14 12.68
CA ASP A 248 1.58 25.74 11.59
C ASP A 248 1.67 27.26 11.77
N PRO A 249 2.31 27.99 10.83
CA PRO A 249 2.50 29.43 10.95
C PRO A 249 1.16 30.16 10.74
N ASN A 250 0.91 31.21 11.51
CA ASN A 250 -0.30 32.04 11.34
C ASN A 250 -0.03 33.32 10.53
N THR A 251 1.24 33.67 10.34
CA THR A 251 1.70 34.86 9.61
C THR A 251 2.88 34.50 8.71
N GLU A 252 3.07 35.25 7.62
CA GLU A 252 4.20 35.09 6.69
C GLU A 252 5.56 35.21 7.41
N GLU A 253 5.65 36.04 8.45
CA GLU A 253 6.87 36.22 9.24
C GLU A 253 7.26 34.97 10.05
N GLU A 254 6.28 34.14 10.43
CA GLU A 254 6.49 32.89 11.18
C GLU A 254 6.88 31.72 10.27
N GLU A 255 6.54 31.79 8.97
CA GLU A 255 6.71 30.68 8.03
C GLU A 255 8.16 30.21 7.93
N TYR A 256 9.11 31.15 7.80
CA TYR A 256 10.54 30.82 7.69
C TYR A 256 11.06 30.06 8.93
N GLN A 257 10.69 30.52 10.12
CA GLN A 257 11.12 29.87 11.37
C GLN A 257 10.48 28.50 11.54
N CYS A 258 9.20 28.36 11.17
CA CYS A 258 8.51 27.09 11.22
C CYS A 258 9.08 26.07 10.21
N ALA A 259 9.34 26.48 8.97
CA ALA A 259 9.98 25.66 7.94
C ALA A 259 11.36 25.17 8.41
N ARG A 260 12.20 26.09 8.91
CA ARG A 260 13.52 25.75 9.45
C ARG A 260 13.43 24.75 10.61
N GLN A 261 12.45 24.91 11.51
CA GLN A 261 12.23 23.97 12.62
C GLN A 261 11.84 22.57 12.11
N ILE A 262 10.90 22.49 11.16
CA ILE A 262 10.45 21.21 10.57
C ILE A 262 11.61 20.50 9.89
N ILE A 263 12.32 21.19 8.99
CA ILE A 263 13.45 20.63 8.22
C ILE A 263 14.57 20.20 9.18
N SER A 264 14.92 21.02 10.17
CA SER A 264 15.94 20.68 11.17
C SER A 264 15.60 19.41 11.95
N ARG A 265 14.33 19.27 12.37
CA ARG A 265 13.87 18.07 13.09
C ARG A 265 13.95 16.82 12.22
N VAL A 266 13.44 16.88 10.99
CA VAL A 266 13.49 15.75 10.05
C VAL A 266 14.94 15.38 9.71
N ALA A 267 15.78 16.37 9.40
CA ALA A 267 17.20 16.16 9.08
C ALA A 267 17.99 15.55 10.25
N THR A 268 17.73 15.99 11.48
CA THR A 268 18.39 15.43 12.68
C THR A 268 18.07 13.94 12.83
N GLN A 269 16.81 13.56 12.62
CA GLN A 269 16.39 12.16 12.69
C GLN A 269 16.93 11.33 11.52
N ALA A 270 16.93 11.89 10.31
CA ALA A 270 17.41 11.20 9.10
C ALA A 270 18.93 10.98 9.13
N TYR A 271 19.72 12.01 9.47
CA TYR A 271 21.17 11.89 9.58
C TYR A 271 21.64 11.21 10.86
N ARG A 272 20.77 11.09 11.87
CA ARG A 272 21.08 10.51 13.19
C ARG A 272 22.28 11.18 13.88
N ARG A 273 22.44 12.48 13.65
CA ARG A 273 23.46 13.35 14.25
C ARG A 273 22.93 14.78 14.39
N ALA A 274 23.64 15.60 15.15
CA ALA A 274 23.40 17.04 15.17
C ALA A 274 23.57 17.62 13.75
N ILE A 275 22.63 18.48 13.36
CA ILE A 275 22.64 19.17 12.07
C ILE A 275 23.48 20.44 12.16
N THR A 276 24.07 20.83 11.04
CA THR A 276 24.84 22.07 10.90
C THR A 276 24.09 23.03 9.98
N ASP A 277 24.44 24.32 10.00
CA ASP A 277 23.83 25.29 9.08
C ASP A 277 24.08 24.95 7.61
N GLN A 278 25.20 24.29 7.30
CA GLN A 278 25.49 23.81 5.94
C GLN A 278 24.53 22.68 5.51
N ASP A 279 24.09 21.82 6.44
CA ASP A 279 23.10 20.77 6.14
C ASP A 279 21.72 21.36 5.84
N LEU A 280 21.40 22.54 6.39
CA LEU A 280 20.12 23.22 6.19
C LEU A 280 20.12 24.16 4.98
N ALA A 281 21.29 24.63 4.52
CA ALA A 281 21.39 25.60 3.44
C ALA A 281 20.62 25.14 2.18
N GLY A 282 20.92 23.94 1.67
CA GLY A 282 20.26 23.42 0.47
C GLY A 282 18.73 23.31 0.61
N PRO A 283 18.20 22.63 1.65
CA PRO A 283 16.75 22.56 1.87
C PRO A 283 16.07 23.93 2.06
N MET A 284 16.71 24.88 2.74
CA MET A 284 16.16 26.22 2.92
C MET A 284 16.20 27.04 1.63
N ASP A 285 17.25 26.89 0.80
CA ASP A 285 17.32 27.54 -0.52
C ASP A 285 16.16 27.08 -1.43
N PHE A 286 15.76 25.80 -1.34
CA PHE A 286 14.58 25.28 -2.05
C PHE A 286 13.28 25.90 -1.53
N TYR A 287 13.16 26.06 -0.21
CA TYR A 287 11.99 26.69 0.41
C TYR A 287 11.86 28.14 -0.06
N ASP A 288 12.94 28.92 0.05
CA ASP A 288 12.99 30.34 -0.34
C ASP A 288 12.76 30.54 -1.85
N GLY A 289 13.14 29.57 -2.69
CA GLY A 289 12.89 29.60 -4.13
C GLY A 289 11.49 29.14 -4.56
N SER A 290 10.69 28.61 -3.63
CA SER A 290 9.33 28.10 -3.87
C SER A 290 8.21 29.00 -3.33
N ALA A 291 8.56 29.92 -2.43
CA ALA A 291 7.70 31.02 -1.97
C ALA A 291 7.57 32.11 -3.04
#